data_AF-A0A942LBK0-F1
#
_entry.id   AF-A0A942LBK0-F1
#
_cell.length_a   1.000
_cell.length_b   1.000
_cell.length_c   1.000
_cell.angle_alpha   90.00
_cell.angle_beta   90.00
_cell.angle_gamma   90.00
#
_symmetry.space_group_name_H-M   'P 1'
#
loop_
_entity.id
_entity.type
_entity.pdbx_description
1 polymer ?
#
loop_
_entity_poly.entity_id
_entity_poly.type
_entity_poly.pdbx_seq_one_letter_code
_entity_poly.pdbx_strand_id
1 'polypeptide(L)'
;LPHEITAAILSYEGGISVRSGCFCAQPYVQKLLKLCDADIKSRIKNSSLHHPGMVRISFGLYNSNSEIDILIQLLRYIAKNKDGYLKKYKNLAVSHY
;
A
#
# COMPACT_ATOMS: atom_id res chain seq x y z
N LEU A 1 -7.93 0.93 -3.43
CA LEU A 1 -7.58 0.41 -2.10
C LEU A 1 -6.44 1.27 -1.57
N PRO A 2 -6.56 1.82 -0.35
CA PRO A 2 -5.44 2.48 0.33
C PRO A 2 -4.22 1.55 0.44
N HIS A 3 -3.02 2.14 0.50
CA HIS A 3 -1.77 1.39 0.46
C HIS A 3 -1.53 0.61 1.76
N GLU A 4 -2.02 1.11 2.88
CA GLU A 4 -2.01 0.47 4.20
C GLU A 4 -2.89 -0.78 4.23
N ILE A 5 -4.11 -0.69 3.67
CA ILE A 5 -5.00 -1.85 3.56
C ILE A 5 -4.39 -2.90 2.63
N THR A 6 -3.86 -2.47 1.48
CA THR A 6 -3.23 -3.39 0.53
C THR A 6 -2.04 -4.12 1.15
N ALA A 7 -1.20 -3.41 1.92
CA ALA A 7 -0.09 -4.01 2.65
C ALA A 7 -0.55 -4.98 3.74
N ALA A 8 -1.60 -4.63 4.49
CA ALA A 8 -2.19 -5.50 5.50
C ALA A 8 -2.73 -6.79 4.88
N ILE A 9 -3.43 -6.72 3.74
CA ILE A 9 -3.96 -7.91 3.06
C ILE A 9 -2.81 -8.82 2.60
N LEU A 10 -1.79 -8.27 1.95
CA LEU A 10 -0.62 -9.05 1.51
C LEU A 10 0.10 -9.73 2.69
N SER A 11 0.19 -9.05 3.83
CA SER A 11 0.79 -9.61 5.04
C SER A 11 -0.07 -10.70 5.69
N TYR A 12 -1.34 -10.43 5.95
CA TYR A 12 -2.20 -11.33 6.72
C TYR A 12 -2.77 -12.50 5.91
N GLU A 13 -3.09 -12.30 4.63
CA GLU A 13 -3.62 -13.36 3.77
C GLU A 13 -2.50 -14.09 3.02
N GLY A 14 -1.43 -13.39 2.66
CA GLY A 14 -0.37 -13.91 1.80
C GLY A 14 0.94 -14.24 2.50
N GLY A 15 1.15 -13.80 3.75
CA GLY A 15 2.45 -13.90 4.41
C GLY A 15 3.54 -13.04 3.75
N ILE A 16 3.17 -12.07 2.91
CA ILE A 16 4.09 -11.26 2.11
C ILE A 16 4.25 -9.89 2.77
N SER A 17 5.43 -9.65 3.35
CA SER A 17 5.78 -8.34 3.90
C SER A 17 6.19 -7.38 2.78
N VAL A 18 5.65 -6.16 2.81
CA VAL A 18 5.88 -5.13 1.79
C VAL A 18 6.26 -3.79 2.41
N ARG A 19 6.86 -2.90 1.62
CA ARG A 19 7.05 -1.50 2.01
C ARG A 19 5.83 -0.70 1.56
N SER A 20 5.27 0.13 2.43
CA SER A 20 4.06 0.91 2.16
C SER A 20 4.24 2.37 2.59
N GLY A 21 3.59 3.30 1.88
CA GLY A 21 3.61 4.74 2.18
C GLY A 21 4.59 5.54 1.32
N CYS A 22 5.03 6.68 1.84
CA CYS A 22 5.83 7.68 1.11
C CYS A 22 7.23 7.93 1.72
N PHE A 23 7.49 7.48 2.95
CA PHE A 23 8.65 7.89 3.76
C PHE A 23 10.03 7.56 3.16
N CYS A 24 10.22 6.37 2.59
CA CYS A 24 11.54 5.92 2.13
C CYS A 24 11.91 6.32 0.69
N ALA A 25 10.97 6.89 -0.07
CA ALA A 25 11.16 7.28 -1.47
C ALA A 25 10.35 8.56 -1.78
N GLN A 26 10.31 9.49 -0.83
CA GLN A 26 9.34 10.57 -0.80
C GLN A 26 9.33 11.43 -2.07
N PRO A 27 10.46 11.95 -2.59
CA PRO A 27 10.44 12.76 -3.82
C PRO A 27 9.98 11.96 -5.04
N TYR A 28 10.36 10.68 -5.10
CA TYR A 28 9.99 9.79 -6.19
C TYR A 28 8.48 9.47 -6.18
N VAL A 29 7.94 9.11 -5.02
CA VAL A 29 6.51 8.80 -4.85
C VAL A 29 5.66 10.05 -5.07
N GLN A 30 6.09 11.23 -4.60
CA GLN A 30 5.41 12.50 -4.87
C GLN A 30 5.31 12.78 -6.37
N LYS A 31 6.41 12.61 -7.12
CA LYS A 31 6.43 12.78 -8.57
C LYS A 31 5.49 11.79 -9.27
N LEU A 32 5.52 10.52 -8.87
CA LEU A 32 4.72 9.46 -9.47
C LEU A 32 3.22 9.65 -9.23
N LEU A 33 2.85 10.12 -8.04
CA LEU A 33 1.48 10.45 -7.66
C LEU A 33 1.05 11.87 -8.09
N LYS A 34 1.93 12.63 -8.76
CA LYS A 34 1.69 14.00 -9.23
C LYS A 34 1.20 14.95 -8.12
N LEU A 35 1.76 14.81 -6.92
CA LEU A 35 1.41 15.66 -5.78
C LEU A 35 2.01 17.05 -5.96
N CYS A 36 1.22 18.10 -5.70
CA CYS A 36 1.72 19.46 -5.71
C CYS A 36 2.18 19.91 -4.31
N ASP A 37 2.98 20.98 -4.25
CA ASP A 37 3.50 21.51 -2.99
C ASP A 37 2.40 21.93 -2.01
N ALA A 38 1.26 22.39 -2.52
CA ALA A 38 0.12 22.76 -1.68
C ALA A 38 -0.48 21.54 -0.96
N ASP A 39 -0.61 20.40 -1.66
CA ASP A 39 -1.09 19.14 -1.09
C ASP A 39 -0.11 18.59 -0.03
N ILE A 40 1.19 18.74 -0.27
CA ILE A 40 2.22 18.30 0.68
C ILE A 40 2.16 19.18 1.92
N LYS A 41 2.13 20.50 1.76
CA LYS A 41 2.07 21.47 2.86
C LYS A 41 0.80 21.33 3.71
N SER A 42 -0.35 21.05 3.09
CA SER A 42 -1.61 20.85 3.84
C SER A 42 -1.53 19.62 4.77
N ARG A 43 -0.86 18.55 4.33
CA ARG A 43 -0.67 17.31 5.09
C ARG A 43 0.36 17.42 6.20
N ILE A 44 1.41 18.22 6.01
CA ILE A 44 2.33 18.56 7.10
C ILE A 44 1.59 19.28 8.23
N LYS A 45 0.61 20.13 7.89
CA LYS A 45 -0.19 20.89 8.88
C LYS A 45 -1.33 20.08 9.49
N ASN A 46 -1.82 19.06 8.79
CA ASN A 46 -2.94 18.24 9.25
C ASN A 46 -2.68 16.76 9.00
N SER A 47 -2.27 16.06 10.07
CA SER A 47 -2.05 14.61 10.08
C SER A 47 -3.34 13.79 9.96
N SER A 48 -4.52 14.39 10.11
CA SER A 48 -5.79 13.70 9.92
C SER A 48 -6.14 13.50 8.43
N LEU A 49 -5.40 14.13 7.51
CA LEU A 49 -5.63 13.98 6.08
C LEU A 49 -5.04 12.67 5.56
N HIS A 50 -5.73 12.04 4.62
CA HIS A 50 -5.31 10.75 4.04
C HIS A 50 -3.91 10.81 3.43
N HIS A 51 -2.95 10.07 3.98
CA HIS A 51 -1.57 10.11 3.50
C HIS A 51 -1.44 9.41 2.14
N PRO A 52 -0.93 10.09 1.10
CA PRO A 52 -0.67 9.44 -0.18
C PRO A 52 0.53 8.50 -0.07
N GLY A 53 0.51 7.43 -0.85
CA GLY A 53 1.58 6.45 -0.85
C GLY A 53 1.35 5.34 -1.85
N MET A 54 2.29 4.40 -1.87
CA MET A 54 2.20 3.20 -2.69
C MET A 54 2.67 1.99 -1.91
N VAL A 55 2.28 0.80 -2.36
CA VAL A 55 2.92 -0.45 -1.97
C VAL A 55 4.08 -0.73 -2.91
N ARG A 56 5.24 -1.04 -2.36
CA ARG A 56 6.44 -1.45 -3.08
C ARG A 56 6.90 -2.82 -2.60
N ILE A 57 7.20 -3.66 -3.58
CA ILE A 57 7.69 -5.03 -3.40
C ILE A 57 9.12 -5.09 -3.94
N SER A 58 9.97 -5.85 -3.26
CA SER A 58 11.34 -6.15 -3.69
C SER A 58 11.48 -7.66 -3.82
N PHE A 59 12.09 -8.12 -4.91
CA PHE A 59 12.46 -9.52 -5.07
C PHE A 59 13.90 -9.74 -4.58
N GLY A 60 14.10 -10.77 -3.77
CA GLY A 60 15.41 -11.28 -3.40
C GLY A 60 15.92 -12.29 -4.44
N LEU A 61 17.23 -12.53 -4.46
CA LEU A 61 17.87 -13.50 -5.36
C LEU A 61 17.40 -14.95 -5.12
N TYR A 62 16.85 -15.22 -3.94
CA TYR A 62 16.32 -16.51 -3.53
C TYR A 62 14.84 -16.69 -3.88
N ASN A 63 14.18 -15.69 -4.49
CA ASN A 63 12.80 -15.86 -4.90
C ASN A 63 12.67 -16.78 -6.11
N SER A 64 11.65 -17.63 -6.08
CA SER A 64 11.29 -18.51 -7.19
C SER A 64 10.17 -17.90 -8.03
N ASN A 65 10.08 -18.31 -9.31
CA ASN A 65 8.95 -17.91 -10.17
C ASN A 65 7.60 -18.33 -9.57
N SER A 66 7.53 -19.48 -8.88
CA SER A 66 6.32 -19.92 -8.19
C SER A 66 5.86 -18.97 -7.09
N GLU A 67 6.78 -18.37 -6.33
CA GLU A 67 6.41 -17.35 -5.32
C GLU A 67 5.88 -16.08 -5.98
N ILE A 68 6.45 -15.71 -7.15
CA ILE A 68 5.96 -14.58 -7.95
C ILE A 68 4.54 -14.87 -8.46
N ASP A 69 4.27 -16.09 -8.90
CA ASP A 69 2.93 -16.50 -9.34
C ASP A 69 1.90 -16.43 -8.21
N ILE A 70 2.27 -16.84 -6.99
CA ILE A 70 1.42 -16.70 -5.79
C ILE A 70 1.11 -15.22 -5.54
N LEU A 71 2.12 -14.35 -5.58
CA LEU A 71 1.93 -12.91 -5.43
C LEU A 71 0.97 -12.36 -6.49
N ILE A 72 1.15 -12.72 -7.76
CA ILE A 72 0.30 -12.26 -8.87
C ILE A 72 -1.15 -12.73 -8.66
N GLN A 73 -1.35 -13.99 -8.27
CA GLN A 73 -2.69 -14.54 -8.01
C GLN A 73 -3.37 -13.80 -6.86
N LEU A 74 -2.66 -13.56 -5.76
CA LEU A 74 -3.19 -12.81 -4.62
C LEU A 74 -3.56 -11.38 -5.02
N LEU A 75 -2.70 -10.68 -5.76
CA LEU A 75 -2.99 -9.34 -6.27
C LEU A 75 -4.24 -9.31 -7.17
N ARG A 76 -4.40 -10.31 -8.05
CA ARG A 76 -5.62 -10.46 -8.88
C ARG A 76 -6.86 -10.66 -8.01
N TYR A 77 -6.76 -11.47 -6.96
CA TYR A 77 -7.87 -11.72 -6.05
C TYR A 77 -8.27 -10.45 -5.27
N ILE A 78 -7.28 -9.71 -4.76
CA ILE A 78 -7.48 -8.40 -4.10
C ILE A 78 -8.14 -7.42 -5.06
N ALA A 79 -7.66 -7.34 -6.31
CA ALA A 79 -8.18 -6.42 -7.31
C ALA A 79 -9.64 -6.71 -7.70
N LYS A 80 -10.06 -7.98 -7.68
CA LYS A 80 -11.44 -8.41 -7.95
C LYS A 80 -12.38 -8.19 -6.77
N ASN A 81 -11.87 -8.24 -5.53
CA ASN A 81 -12.69 -8.25 -4.31
C ASN A 81 -12.49 -7.00 -3.43
N LYS A 82 -12.25 -5.83 -4.05
CA LYS A 82 -11.87 -4.59 -3.35
C LYS A 82 -12.85 -4.21 -2.24
N ASP A 83 -14.15 -4.25 -2.50
CA ASP A 83 -15.17 -3.80 -1.54
C ASP A 83 -15.27 -4.73 -0.33
N GLY A 84 -15.15 -6.05 -0.57
CA GLY A 84 -15.10 -7.05 0.51
C GLY A 84 -13.91 -6.81 1.42
N TYR A 85 -12.74 -6.52 0.85
CA TYR A 85 -11.54 -6.20 1.60
C TYR A 85 -11.61 -4.85 2.32
N LEU A 86 -12.17 -3.81 1.70
CA LEU A 86 -12.42 -2.53 2.37
C LEU A 86 -13.29 -2.71 3.62
N LYS A 87 -14.32 -3.54 3.54
CA LYS A 87 -15.18 -3.85 4.68
C LYS A 87 -14.45 -4.66 5.75
N LYS A 88 -13.71 -5.70 5.35
CA LYS A 88 -12.95 -6.58 6.27
C LYS A 88 -11.86 -5.82 7.03
N TYR A 89 -11.17 -4.89 6.36
CA TYR A 89 -10.04 -4.13 6.91
C TYR A 89 -10.41 -2.71 7.35
N LYS A 90 -11.70 -2.40 7.50
CA LYS A 90 -12.20 -1.06 7.83
C LYS A 90 -11.55 -0.47 9.08
N ASN A 91 -11.34 -1.28 10.12
CA ASN A 91 -10.78 -0.81 11.39
C ASN A 91 -9.26 -0.57 11.32
N LEU A 92 -8.55 -1.24 10.41
CA LEU A 92 -7.13 -1.02 10.12
C LEU A 92 -6.90 0.29 9.37
N ALA A 93 -7.88 0.73 8.57
CA ALA A 93 -7.86 2.04 7.92
C ALA A 93 -8.03 3.19 8.93
N VAL A 94 -8.54 2.92 10.13
CA VAL A 94 -8.86 3.92 11.17
C VAL A 94 -7.79 3.97 12.27
N SER A 95 -7.07 2.87 12.53
CA SER A 95 -6.12 2.77 13.65
C SER A 95 -4.73 3.37 13.41
N HIS A 96 -4.50 4.03 12.28
CA HIS A 96 -3.22 4.69 11.95
C HIS A 96 -3.34 6.24 11.89
N TYR A 97 -4.40 6.80 12.48
CA TYR A 97 -4.62 8.25 12.64
C TYR A 97 -4.62 8.65 14.11
#